data_AF-A0A958PGA0-F1
#
_entry.id   AF-A0A958PGA0-F1
#
_cell.length_a   1.000
_cell.length_b   1.000
_cell.length_c   1.000
_cell.angle_alpha   90.00
_cell.angle_beta   90.00
_cell.angle_gamma   90.00
#
_symmetry.space_group_name_H-M   'P 1'
#
loop_
_entity.id
_entity.type
_entity.pdbx_description
1 polymer ?
#
loop_
_entity_poly.entity_id
_entity_poly.type
_entity_poly.pdbx_seq_one_letter_code
_entity_poly.pdbx_strand_id
1 'polypeptide(L)'
;MKKRILLLTFFIFLSFEALANKPKASEVVEFEGSSLISFNSWKNEQVIINRNAIARIKNWLYFVKKGSVLETVDPVTKEKINLSAVSLEEKASRIKRTEGYLKQLEKDLEIAEELSFEDYLAVYVSHLGKNKEKLKLLAAKLSEEEIVELLLYIQRQGGAAGLGGGERAENTGMTQSILNY
;
A
#
# COMPACT_ATOMS: atom_id res chain seq x y z
N MET A 1 -13.21 7.41 -11.36
CA MET A 1 -12.42 7.28 -10.12
C MET A 1 -11.81 5.87 -9.99
N LYS A 2 -10.87 5.46 -10.86
CA LYS A 2 -10.28 4.09 -10.84
C LYS A 2 -8.74 4.05 -10.71
N LYS A 3 -8.09 5.19 -10.43
CA LYS A 3 -6.61 5.29 -10.38
C LYS A 3 -6.00 5.31 -8.97
N ARG A 4 -6.79 5.31 -7.90
CA ARG A 4 -6.30 5.44 -6.50
C ARG A 4 -5.97 4.10 -5.82
N ILE A 5 -6.45 2.97 -6.34
CA ILE A 5 -6.27 1.64 -5.70
C ILE A 5 -4.91 1.01 -6.04
N LEU A 6 -4.19 1.52 -7.04
CA LEU A 6 -2.94 0.91 -7.53
C LEU A 6 -1.67 1.29 -6.74
N LEU A 7 -1.74 2.23 -5.79
CA LEU A 7 -0.57 2.62 -4.98
C LEU A 7 -0.46 1.83 -3.66
N LEU A 8 -1.55 1.21 -3.21
CA LEU A 8 -1.58 0.40 -1.98
C LEU A 8 -1.01 -1.01 -2.16
N THR A 9 -0.84 -1.47 -3.40
CA THR A 9 -0.17 -2.75 -3.71
C THR A 9 1.36 -2.67 -3.66
N PHE A 10 1.95 -1.48 -3.52
CA PHE A 10 3.41 -1.34 -3.48
C PHE A 10 4.04 -1.79 -2.15
N PHE A 11 3.24 -1.89 -1.07
CA PHE A 11 3.70 -2.48 0.19
C PHE A 11 3.86 -4.01 0.14
N ILE A 12 3.34 -4.68 -0.91
CA ILE A 12 3.60 -6.10 -1.18
C ILE A 12 4.91 -6.30 -1.96
N PHE A 13 5.45 -5.25 -2.58
CA PHE A 13 6.62 -5.35 -3.46
C PHE A 13 7.97 -5.03 -2.78
N LEU A 14 7.98 -4.70 -1.48
CA LEU A 14 9.22 -4.65 -0.68
C LEU A 14 9.76 -6.04 -0.29
N SER A 15 9.20 -7.12 -0.84
CA SER A 15 9.75 -8.49 -0.76
C SER A 15 10.66 -8.85 -1.94
N PHE A 16 10.96 -7.92 -2.87
CA PHE A 16 11.80 -8.22 -4.04
C PHE A 16 13.31 -8.26 -3.78
N GLU A 17 13.73 -8.32 -2.51
CA GLU A 17 15.08 -8.72 -2.11
C GLU A 17 15.15 -10.17 -1.58
N ALA A 18 14.07 -10.96 -1.77
CA ALA A 18 14.03 -12.40 -1.56
C ALA A 18 14.22 -13.21 -2.86
N LEU A 19 14.84 -12.64 -3.90
CA LEU A 19 15.10 -13.32 -5.18
C LEU A 19 16.31 -14.26 -5.10
N ALA A 20 16.30 -15.20 -4.15
CA ALA A 20 17.18 -16.38 -4.17
C ALA A 20 16.58 -17.60 -3.44
N ASN A 21 15.40 -17.50 -2.83
CA ASN A 21 14.80 -18.63 -2.13
C ASN A 21 13.44 -18.97 -2.73
N LYS A 22 13.33 -20.15 -3.35
CA LYS A 22 12.11 -20.64 -4.00
C LYS A 22 10.94 -20.59 -3.00
N PRO A 23 9.82 -19.91 -3.31
CA PRO A 23 8.67 -19.90 -2.41
C PRO A 23 8.03 -21.30 -2.38
N LYS A 24 8.04 -21.91 -1.20
CA LYS A 24 7.18 -23.05 -0.86
C LYS A 24 5.72 -22.57 -0.92
N ALA A 25 4.87 -23.40 -1.50
CA ALA A 25 3.46 -23.10 -1.71
C ALA A 25 2.73 -22.76 -0.39
N SER A 26 1.84 -21.76 -0.50
CA SER A 26 0.76 -21.42 0.43
C SER A 26 1.16 -21.21 1.89
N GLU A 27 1.97 -20.18 2.14
CA GLU A 27 1.87 -19.46 3.42
C GLU A 27 0.81 -18.38 3.21
N VAL A 28 -0.40 -18.66 3.72
CA VAL A 28 -1.37 -17.59 3.98
C VAL A 28 -0.60 -16.62 4.87
N VAL A 29 -0.31 -15.42 4.37
CA VAL A 29 0.28 -14.36 5.18
C VAL A 29 -0.78 -14.00 6.21
N GLU A 30 -0.84 -14.78 7.28
CA GLU A 30 -1.54 -14.42 8.49
C GLU A 30 -0.86 -13.12 8.93
N PHE A 31 -1.61 -12.03 8.84
CA PHE A 31 -1.27 -10.74 9.40
C PHE A 31 -1.33 -10.90 10.95
N GLU A 32 -0.45 -11.73 11.49
CA GLU A 32 -0.27 -11.94 12.92
C GLU A 32 0.29 -10.63 13.49
N GLY A 33 -0.62 -9.82 14.03
CA GLY A 33 -0.23 -8.73 14.91
C GLY A 33 0.16 -7.42 14.21
N SER A 34 -0.59 -6.97 13.18
CA SER A 34 -0.77 -5.51 13.13
C SER A 34 -1.53 -5.13 14.38
N SER A 35 -0.79 -4.65 15.38
CA SER A 35 -1.35 -3.95 16.50
C SER A 35 -2.32 -2.93 15.91
N LEU A 36 -3.63 -3.11 16.14
CA LEU A 36 -4.63 -2.15 15.70
C LEU A 36 -4.21 -0.78 16.23
N ILE A 37 -3.76 0.11 15.36
CA ILE A 37 -3.33 1.47 15.69
C ILE A 37 -4.41 2.44 15.22
N SER A 38 -4.53 3.60 15.89
CA SER A 38 -5.47 4.64 15.48
C SER A 38 -5.10 5.21 14.10
N PHE A 39 -6.07 5.82 13.43
CA PHE A 39 -5.85 6.45 12.13
C PHE A 39 -4.71 7.45 12.16
N ASN A 40 -4.70 8.34 13.15
CA ASN A 40 -3.64 9.35 13.30
C ASN A 40 -2.25 8.71 13.46
N SER A 41 -2.15 7.62 14.23
CA SER A 41 -0.89 6.88 14.38
C SER A 41 -0.44 6.26 13.06
N TRP A 42 -1.36 5.59 12.36
CA TRP A 42 -1.07 4.97 11.07
C TRP A 42 -0.66 5.99 10.01
N LYS A 43 -1.39 7.11 9.90
CA LYS A 43 -1.06 8.20 8.97
C LYS A 43 0.31 8.79 9.28
N ASN A 44 0.61 9.04 10.55
CA ASN A 44 1.92 9.51 10.99
C ASN A 44 3.04 8.53 10.62
N GLU A 45 2.82 7.22 10.79
CA GLU A 45 3.77 6.20 10.36
C GLU A 45 4.04 6.27 8.85
N GLN A 46 3.00 6.38 8.02
CA GLN A 46 3.16 6.52 6.56
C GLN A 46 3.98 7.75 6.19
N VAL A 47 3.73 8.89 6.85
CA VAL A 47 4.50 10.13 6.63
C VAL A 47 5.96 9.95 7.05
N ILE A 48 6.22 9.34 8.21
CA ILE A 48 7.59 9.11 8.71
C ILE A 48 8.35 8.16 7.78
N ILE A 49 7.74 7.08 7.31
CA ILE A 49 8.33 6.13 6.38
C ILE A 49 8.79 6.85 5.11
N ASN A 50 7.91 7.65 4.49
CA ASN A 50 8.22 8.39 3.27
C ASN A 50 9.30 9.46 3.47
N ARG A 51 9.23 10.24 4.56
CA ARG A 51 10.27 11.24 4.89
C ARG A 51 11.64 10.59 5.07
N ASN A 52 11.70 9.46 5.77
CA ASN A 52 12.94 8.72 5.97
C ASN A 52 13.49 8.17 4.65
N ALA A 53 12.65 7.64 3.77
CA ALA A 53 13.06 7.16 2.45
C ALA A 53 13.63 8.30 1.60
N ILE A 54 12.95 9.45 1.56
CA ILE A 54 13.41 10.67 0.86
C ILE A 54 14.78 11.11 1.39
N ALA A 55 14.97 11.17 2.71
CA ALA A 55 16.23 11.57 3.32
C ALA A 55 17.38 10.63 2.92
N ARG A 56 17.16 9.32 2.95
CA ARG A 56 18.16 8.32 2.53
C ARG A 56 18.56 8.51 1.06
N ILE A 57 17.57 8.67 0.17
CA ILE A 57 17.82 8.84 -1.26
C ILE A 57 18.53 10.17 -1.56
N LYS A 58 18.13 11.27 -0.91
CA LYS A 58 18.80 12.58 -1.04
C LYS A 58 20.26 12.49 -0.60
N ASN A 59 20.53 11.84 0.53
CA ASN A 59 21.90 11.62 1.02
C ASN A 59 22.73 10.79 0.03
N TRP A 60 22.18 9.69 -0.48
CA TRP A 60 22.86 8.87 -1.48
C TRP A 60 23.17 9.66 -2.77
N LEU A 61 22.21 10.44 -3.29
CA LEU A 61 22.41 11.29 -4.45
C LEU A 61 23.49 12.34 -4.21
N TYR A 62 23.54 12.93 -3.01
CA TYR A 62 24.57 13.87 -2.62
C TYR A 62 25.97 13.25 -2.70
N PHE A 63 26.16 12.06 -2.11
CA PHE A 63 27.44 11.36 -2.14
C PHE A 63 27.85 10.94 -3.55
N VAL A 64 26.93 10.42 -4.36
CA VAL A 64 27.25 9.96 -5.72
C VAL A 64 27.59 11.12 -6.65
N LYS A 65 26.91 12.27 -6.50
CA LYS A 65 27.20 13.48 -7.28
C LYS A 65 28.51 14.13 -6.84
N LYS A 66 28.73 14.33 -5.53
CA LYS A 66 29.97 14.96 -5.02
C LYS A 66 31.19 14.05 -5.12
N GLY A 67 31.04 12.75 -4.88
CA GLY A 67 32.10 11.76 -5.09
C GLY A 67 32.49 11.59 -6.56
N SER A 68 31.77 12.21 -7.50
CA SER A 68 32.18 12.33 -8.90
C SER A 68 33.17 13.45 -9.18
N VAL A 69 33.39 14.38 -8.25
CA VAL A 69 34.19 15.60 -8.46
C VAL A 69 35.63 15.43 -7.96
N LEU A 70 35.96 14.32 -7.27
CA LEU A 70 37.30 14.04 -6.75
C LEU A 70 38.20 13.23 -7.70
N GLU A 71 37.77 12.99 -8.94
CA GLU A 71 38.59 12.36 -9.98
C GLU A 71 39.43 13.41 -10.74
N THR A 72 40.09 14.30 -10.00
CA THR A 72 41.24 15.07 -10.51
C THR A 72 42.49 14.48 -9.85
N VAL A 73 42.80 13.24 -10.19
CA VAL A 73 44.02 12.56 -9.73
C VAL A 73 45.04 12.55 -10.85
N ASP A 74 46.21 13.12 -10.54
CA ASP A 74 47.38 13.21 -11.41
C ASP A 74 47.78 11.86 -12.06
N PRO A 75 48.30 11.88 -13.31
CA PRO A 75 48.50 10.68 -14.13
C PRO A 75 49.70 9.77 -13.74
N VAL A 76 50.25 9.87 -12.53
CA VAL A 76 51.60 9.33 -12.25
C VAL A 76 51.63 7.95 -11.58
N THR A 77 50.52 7.41 -11.06
CA THR A 77 50.55 6.11 -10.37
C THR A 77 49.54 5.12 -10.95
N LYS A 78 49.85 4.62 -12.15
CA LYS A 78 49.15 3.49 -12.77
C LYS A 78 49.68 2.17 -12.17
N GLU A 79 49.20 1.80 -11.00
CA GLU A 79 49.36 0.42 -10.53
C GLU A 79 48.05 -0.13 -9.98
N LYS A 80 47.39 -0.92 -10.85
CA LYS A 80 46.45 -2.01 -10.59
C LYS A 80 45.66 -1.95 -9.27
N ILE A 81 44.62 -1.12 -9.25
CA ILE A 81 43.42 -1.45 -8.52
C ILE A 81 42.30 -1.55 -9.55
N ASN A 82 41.98 -2.79 -9.95
CA ASN A 82 40.79 -3.12 -10.76
C ASN A 82 39.52 -2.97 -9.90
N LEU A 83 39.30 -1.78 -9.34
CA LEU A 83 37.97 -1.35 -8.93
C LEU A 83 37.28 -0.92 -10.22
N SER A 84 36.41 -1.80 -10.70
CA SER A 84 35.51 -1.63 -11.84
C SER A 84 35.19 -0.16 -12.11
N ALA A 85 35.81 0.40 -13.15
CA ALA A 85 35.44 1.71 -13.67
C ALA A 85 34.01 1.58 -14.21
N VAL A 86 33.01 1.78 -13.34
CA VAL A 86 31.63 2.00 -13.77
C VAL A 86 31.70 3.16 -14.75
N SER A 87 31.27 2.92 -15.98
CA SER A 87 31.36 3.94 -17.01
C SER A 87 30.60 5.18 -16.56
N LEU A 88 31.09 6.36 -16.93
CA LEU A 88 30.42 7.63 -16.62
C LEU A 88 28.94 7.61 -17.07
N GLU A 89 28.66 6.92 -18.18
CA GLU A 89 27.33 6.66 -18.73
C GLU A 89 26.45 5.85 -17.77
N GLU A 90 26.95 4.73 -17.23
CA GLU A 90 26.22 3.91 -16.26
C GLU A 90 25.92 4.69 -14.98
N LYS A 91 26.90 5.46 -14.49
CA LYS A 91 26.74 6.33 -13.32
C LYS A 91 25.66 7.38 -13.56
N ALA A 92 25.69 8.07 -14.70
CA ALA A 92 24.68 9.06 -15.08
C ALA A 92 23.28 8.42 -15.18
N SER A 93 23.17 7.24 -15.80
CA SER A 93 21.91 6.50 -15.90
C SER A 93 21.34 6.11 -14.54
N ARG A 94 22.21 5.76 -13.58
CA ARG A 94 21.83 5.39 -12.22
C ARG A 94 21.34 6.61 -11.44
N ILE A 95 22.05 7.74 -11.54
CA ILE A 95 21.63 9.02 -10.95
C ILE A 95 20.24 9.40 -11.47
N LYS A 96 20.02 9.38 -12.79
CA LYS A 96 18.73 9.72 -13.40
C LYS A 96 17.59 8.82 -12.91
N ARG A 97 17.84 7.51 -12.80
CA ARG A 97 16.86 6.55 -12.25
C ARG A 97 16.53 6.87 -10.79
N THR A 98 17.54 7.14 -9.97
CA THR A 98 17.34 7.47 -8.55
C THR A 98 16.65 8.82 -8.36
N GLU A 99 16.91 9.81 -9.21
CA GLU A 99 16.16 11.08 -9.22
C GLU A 99 14.70 10.87 -9.61
N GLY A 100 14.42 9.98 -10.55
CA GLY A 100 13.05 9.55 -10.88
C GLY A 100 12.35 8.91 -9.68
N TYR A 101 13.05 8.04 -8.96
CA TYR A 101 12.54 7.40 -7.75
C TYR A 101 12.30 8.42 -6.62
N LEU A 102 13.19 9.41 -6.47
CA LEU A 102 13.01 10.49 -5.51
C LEU A 102 11.71 11.27 -5.77
N LYS A 103 11.44 11.62 -7.03
CA LYS A 103 10.18 12.30 -7.41
C LYS A 103 8.95 11.46 -7.12
N GLN A 104 9.05 10.14 -7.21
CA GLN A 104 7.95 9.26 -6.84
C GLN A 104 7.74 9.27 -5.33
N LEU A 105 8.80 9.14 -4.53
CA LEU A 105 8.70 9.22 -3.07
C LEU A 105 8.16 10.57 -2.58
N GLU A 106 8.49 11.68 -3.25
CA GLU A 106 7.94 13.00 -2.94
C GLU A 106 6.43 13.06 -3.19
N LYS A 107 5.92 12.41 -4.25
CA LYS A 107 4.47 12.24 -4.46
C LYS A 107 3.84 11.31 -3.44
N ASP A 108 4.52 10.23 -3.09
CA ASP A 108 4.02 9.27 -2.10
C ASP A 108 3.90 9.93 -0.72
N LEU A 109 4.82 10.85 -0.38
CA LEU A 109 4.72 11.70 0.79
C LEU A 109 3.51 12.64 0.74
N GLU A 110 3.28 13.32 -0.38
CA GLU A 110 2.10 14.18 -0.59
C GLU A 110 0.81 13.38 -0.38
N ILE A 111 0.72 12.18 -0.97
CA ILE A 111 -0.41 11.27 -0.78
C ILE A 111 -0.53 10.85 0.69
N ALA A 112 0.58 10.51 1.35
CA ALA A 112 0.57 10.13 2.77
C ALA A 112 0.05 11.25 3.69
N GLU A 113 0.40 12.50 3.38
CA GLU A 113 -0.09 13.69 4.10
C GLU A 113 -1.58 13.95 3.84
N GLU A 114 -2.10 13.55 2.68
CA GLU A 114 -3.52 13.66 2.29
C GLU A 114 -4.38 12.44 2.64
N LEU A 115 -3.81 11.38 3.24
CA LEU A 115 -4.56 10.17 3.58
C LEU A 115 -5.80 10.49 4.42
N SER A 116 -6.93 9.89 4.01
CA SER A 116 -8.22 10.01 4.67
C SER A 116 -8.50 8.81 5.58
N PHE A 117 -9.47 8.98 6.48
CA PHE A 117 -9.95 7.87 7.31
C PHE A 117 -10.56 6.74 6.47
N GLU A 118 -11.19 7.08 5.34
CA GLU A 118 -11.74 6.09 4.42
C GLU A 118 -10.64 5.23 3.77
N ASP A 119 -9.47 5.79 3.47
CA ASP A 119 -8.30 5.03 3.00
C ASP A 119 -7.79 4.07 4.09
N TYR A 120 -7.73 4.55 5.34
CA TYR A 120 -7.37 3.71 6.49
C TYR A 120 -8.34 2.53 6.65
N LEU A 121 -9.65 2.80 6.57
CA LEU A 121 -10.67 1.76 6.63
C LEU A 121 -10.58 0.79 5.45
N ALA A 122 -10.31 1.26 4.23
CA ALA A 122 -10.14 0.38 3.07
C ALA A 122 -8.99 -0.63 3.29
N VAL A 123 -7.90 -0.19 3.93
CA VAL A 123 -6.78 -1.07 4.30
C VAL A 123 -7.17 -1.99 5.46
N TYR A 124 -7.69 -1.47 6.57
CA TYR A 124 -7.90 -2.29 7.76
C TYR A 124 -9.16 -3.15 7.69
N VAL A 125 -10.29 -2.60 7.23
CA VAL A 125 -11.59 -3.31 7.17
C VAL A 125 -11.58 -4.46 6.17
N SER A 126 -10.87 -4.33 5.04
CA SER A 126 -10.70 -5.43 4.09
C SER A 126 -10.01 -6.65 4.72
N HIS A 127 -9.12 -6.43 5.70
CA HIS A 127 -8.39 -7.49 6.41
C HIS A 127 -9.09 -7.94 7.70
N LEU A 128 -10.01 -7.13 8.26
CA LEU A 128 -10.79 -7.49 9.46
C LEU A 128 -11.79 -8.62 9.20
N GLY A 129 -12.23 -8.79 7.94
CA GLY A 129 -13.20 -9.83 7.57
C GLY A 129 -14.48 -9.75 8.40
N LYS A 130 -15.13 -10.89 8.63
CA LYS A 130 -16.31 -11.00 9.52
C LYS A 130 -15.94 -11.16 11.00
N ASN A 131 -14.70 -10.86 11.39
CA ASN A 131 -14.23 -11.10 12.76
C ASN A 131 -14.70 -9.98 13.71
N LYS A 132 -15.79 -10.27 14.42
CA LYS A 132 -16.44 -9.35 15.37
C LYS A 132 -15.51 -8.88 16.49
N GLU A 133 -14.59 -9.74 16.96
CA GLU A 133 -13.67 -9.39 18.05
C GLU A 133 -12.65 -8.34 17.61
N LYS A 134 -12.09 -8.48 16.40
CA LYS A 134 -11.15 -7.48 15.87
C LYS A 134 -11.84 -6.14 15.59
N LEU A 135 -13.10 -6.16 15.13
CA LEU A 135 -13.92 -4.95 14.99
C LEU A 135 -14.18 -4.27 16.33
N LYS A 136 -14.46 -5.05 17.39
CA LYS A 136 -14.64 -4.53 18.75
C LYS A 136 -13.36 -3.88 19.28
N LEU A 137 -12.20 -4.51 19.06
CA LEU A 137 -10.90 -3.96 19.43
C LEU A 137 -10.56 -2.70 18.63
N LEU A 138 -10.93 -2.64 17.35
CA LEU A 138 -10.78 -1.44 16.54
C LEU A 138 -11.67 -0.32 17.10
N ALA A 139 -12.96 -0.58 17.29
CA ALA A 139 -13.91 0.40 17.81
C ALA A 139 -13.50 0.96 19.17
N ALA A 140 -12.88 0.16 20.04
CA ALA A 140 -12.36 0.61 21.33
C ALA A 140 -11.19 1.61 21.24
N LYS A 141 -10.53 1.73 20.08
CA LYS A 141 -9.39 2.64 19.85
C LYS A 141 -9.76 3.86 19.00
N LEU A 142 -10.98 3.92 18.49
CA LEU A 142 -11.47 4.99 17.66
C LEU A 142 -12.20 6.04 18.51
N SER A 143 -12.16 7.30 18.09
CA SER A 143 -13.02 8.34 18.64
C SER A 143 -14.49 8.11 18.27
N GLU A 144 -15.41 8.82 18.93
CA GLU A 144 -16.85 8.72 18.62
C GLU A 144 -17.13 9.10 17.15
N GLU A 145 -16.45 10.12 16.63
CA GLU A 145 -16.56 10.56 15.23
C GLU A 145 -16.04 9.48 14.27
N GLU A 146 -14.89 8.87 14.58
CA GLU A 146 -14.31 7.79 13.77
C GLU A 146 -15.19 6.52 13.76
N ILE A 147 -15.88 6.23 14.87
CA ILE A 147 -16.86 5.14 14.94
C ILE A 147 -18.05 5.42 14.02
N VAL A 148 -18.57 6.65 14.00
CA VAL A 148 -19.66 7.03 13.08
C VAL A 148 -19.21 6.87 11.63
N GLU A 149 -18.01 7.34 11.27
CA GLU A 149 -17.48 7.15 9.92
C GLU A 149 -17.29 5.68 9.55
N LEU A 150 -16.83 4.84 10.49
CA LEU A 150 -16.74 3.39 10.32
C LEU A 150 -18.11 2.76 10.03
N LEU A 151 -19.15 3.14 10.79
CA LEU A 151 -20.51 2.64 10.58
C LEU A 151 -21.06 3.06 9.21
N LEU A 152 -20.87 4.32 8.83
CA LEU A 152 -21.25 4.84 7.50
C LEU A 152 -20.49 4.14 6.38
N TYR A 153 -19.21 3.84 6.58
CA TYR A 153 -18.41 3.07 5.64
C TYR A 153 -18.96 1.64 5.47
N ILE A 154 -19.22 0.93 6.57
CA ILE A 154 -19.80 -0.43 6.54
C ILE A 154 -21.18 -0.41 5.89
N GLN A 155 -22.03 0.56 6.20
CA GLN A 155 -23.36 0.71 5.60
C GLN A 155 -23.27 0.91 4.08
N ARG A 156 -22.33 1.74 3.59
CA ARG A 156 -22.09 1.94 2.16
C ARG A 156 -21.62 0.66 1.46
N GLN A 157 -20.74 -0.11 2.10
CA GLN A 157 -20.25 -1.39 1.57
C GLN A 157 -21.34 -2.48 1.59
N GLY A 158 -22.16 -2.55 2.65
CA GLY A 158 -23.25 -3.52 2.79
C GLY A 158 -24.48 -3.19 1.94
N GLY A 159 -24.79 -1.91 1.75
CA GLY A 159 -25.90 -1.44 0.93
C GLY A 159 -25.71 -1.72 -0.57
N ALA A 160 -24.47 -1.81 -1.04
CA ALA A 160 -24.17 -2.21 -2.42
C ALA A 160 -24.38 -3.72 -2.68
N ALA A 161 -24.41 -4.56 -1.64
CA ALA A 161 -24.57 -6.01 -1.75
C ALA A 161 -25.98 -6.52 -1.38
N GLY A 162 -26.87 -5.67 -0.86
CA GLY A 162 -28.12 -6.09 -0.21
C GLY A 162 -29.44 -5.67 -0.86
N LEU A 163 -29.43 -4.84 -1.90
CA LEU A 163 -30.67 -4.33 -2.54
C LEU A 163 -30.87 -4.83 -3.99
N GLY A 164 -30.32 -6.01 -4.30
CA GLY A 164 -30.63 -6.77 -5.53
C GLY A 164 -31.65 -7.90 -5.34
N GLY A 165 -32.26 -7.99 -4.15
CA GLY A 165 -33.32 -8.96 -3.84
C GLY A 165 -34.70 -8.49 -4.30
N GLY A 166 -34.82 -8.10 -5.57
CA GLY A 166 -36.10 -7.79 -6.21
C GLY A 166 -36.77 -9.07 -6.69
N GLU A 167 -37.53 -9.70 -5.80
CA GLU A 167 -38.93 -10.04 -6.05
C GLU A 167 -39.25 -10.74 -7.39
N ARG A 168 -39.09 -12.07 -7.44
CA ARG A 168 -39.84 -12.92 -8.37
C ARG A 168 -40.90 -13.68 -7.58
N ALA A 169 -42.05 -13.02 -7.41
CA ALA A 169 -43.28 -13.67 -6.99
C ALA A 169 -43.74 -14.64 -8.09
N GLU A 170 -43.24 -15.88 -8.08
CA GLU A 170 -43.86 -16.96 -8.85
C GLU A 170 -45.09 -17.46 -8.09
N ASN A 171 -46.18 -16.75 -8.36
CA ASN A 171 -47.54 -17.20 -8.13
C ASN A 171 -47.84 -18.39 -9.06
N THR A 172 -47.41 -19.60 -8.68
CA THR A 172 -47.84 -20.83 -9.34
C THR A 172 -49.20 -21.25 -8.82
N GLY A 173 -50.22 -20.73 -9.50
CA GLY A 173 -51.49 -21.37 -9.84
C GLY A 173 -52.07 -22.40 -8.86
N MET A 174 -53.12 -21.97 -8.16
CA MET A 174 -54.17 -22.87 -7.67
C MET A 174 -54.68 -23.78 -8.80
N THR A 175 -54.56 -25.08 -8.59
CA THR A 175 -55.32 -26.10 -9.31
C THR A 175 -56.82 -25.93 -9.04
N GLN A 176 -57.58 -25.40 -10.00
CA GLN A 176 -59.02 -25.55 -10.00
C GLN A 176 -59.39 -26.94 -10.53
N SER A 177 -59.86 -27.78 -9.62
CA SER A 177 -60.59 -29.01 -9.94
C SER A 177 -61.91 -28.63 -10.64
N ILE A 178 -61.99 -28.88 -11.94
CA ILE A 178 -63.27 -28.92 -12.65
C ILE A 178 -63.84 -30.33 -12.47
N LEU A 179 -64.75 -30.45 -11.51
CA LEU A 179 -65.80 -31.47 -11.49
C LEU A 179 -66.97 -30.84 -12.25
N ASN A 180 -67.34 -31.41 -13.40
CA ASN A 180 -68.68 -31.24 -13.93
C ASN A 180 -69.19 -32.58 -14.48
N TYR A 181 -70.40 -32.87 -14.01
CA TYR A 181 -71.35 -33.86 -14.49
C TYR A 181 -71.76 -33.62 -15.94
#